data_AF-A0AAV7FZL0-F1
#
_entry.id   AF-A0AAV7FZL0-F1
#
_cell.length_a   1.000
_cell.length_b   1.000
_cell.length_c   1.000
_cell.angle_alpha   90.00
_cell.angle_beta   90.00
_cell.angle_gamma   90.00
#
_symmetry.space_group_name_H-M   'P 1'
#
loop_
_entity.id
_entity.type
_entity.pdbx_description
1 polymer ?
#
loop_
_entity_poly.entity_id
_entity_poly.type
_entity_poly.pdbx_seq_one_letter_code
_entity_poly.pdbx_strand_id
1 'polypeptide(L)'
;MGDLASSKIPSEDRPAQRSEVPKRTQKAPKADDVISTVTEDSFISFRKKFHFPNDLVMKVPARTDRACFPPPGYVTVYEFSLRAGLRFSPSSELIDILTLCGVCLSQFSYRAMSIVMGLIVLFRDRGVVLSSECLSRMGRLFSDAQGRISFRSKWLDIRTRDPSKGWISNFFYVQNDWGLQEKWGKLKELPVPLHIGAEDLLTILKLPDLDALLYEVHYLSRYVDEEYLFKVGLSTQAGRSHAQMLKKSARVPEVVPQKTHSKRPGSEEELVEAQATIKQQEKAQQVLEAENERLHSVLSEKEAQQLPSAVIEEFKKSYAFKIIIEDHIQEARNHIYDVEVKAFEAECAEDGFIRGFMKGVRTVHRKTGAEIEGLTPSQASGDASSDSGGEELESELQRAFALEEDEDDVEIL
;
A
#
# COMPACT_ATOMS: atom_id res chain seq x y z
N MET A 1 3.72 33.10 85.81
CA MET A 1 4.57 32.36 84.84
C MET A 1 4.03 30.95 84.76
N GLY A 2 3.63 30.51 83.56
CA GLY A 2 3.43 29.10 83.19
C GLY A 2 2.07 28.49 83.55
N ASP A 3 1.09 28.63 82.65
CA ASP A 3 -0.23 27.99 82.74
C ASP A 3 -0.19 26.49 82.39
N LEU A 4 -1.10 25.77 83.05
CA LEU A 4 -1.37 24.34 82.99
C LEU A 4 -2.28 23.96 81.81
N ALA A 5 -2.13 22.70 81.41
CA ALA A 5 -2.84 21.99 80.36
C ALA A 5 -4.39 22.03 80.43
N SER A 6 -5.03 22.01 79.27
CA SER A 6 -6.36 21.40 79.12
C SER A 6 -6.61 20.91 77.68
N SER A 7 -7.06 19.66 77.59
CA SER A 7 -7.43 18.90 76.40
C SER A 7 -8.75 19.40 75.80
N LYS A 8 -8.86 19.40 74.46
CA LYS A 8 -10.12 19.23 73.71
C LYS A 8 -9.86 18.92 72.22
N ILE A 9 -10.30 17.75 71.79
CA ILE A 9 -10.63 17.37 70.39
C ILE A 9 -12.16 17.55 70.28
N PRO A 10 -12.72 18.18 69.22
CA PRO A 10 -13.13 17.50 67.96
C PRO A 10 -12.96 18.43 66.72
N SER A 11 -13.16 18.08 65.45
CA SER A 11 -13.81 16.99 64.71
C SER A 11 -13.24 17.04 63.28
N GLU A 12 -13.17 15.87 62.64
CA GLU A 12 -12.92 15.69 61.22
C GLU A 12 -13.96 16.40 60.35
N ASP A 13 -13.49 17.11 59.31
CA ASP A 13 -14.07 17.05 57.96
C ASP A 13 -13.13 17.75 56.98
N ARG A 14 -12.26 16.96 56.33
CA ARG A 14 -11.46 17.37 55.17
C ARG A 14 -12.00 16.60 53.97
N PRO A 15 -12.40 17.25 52.87
CA PRO A 15 -12.79 16.53 51.68
C PRO A 15 -11.55 15.82 51.13
N ALA A 16 -11.66 14.50 51.01
CA ALA A 16 -10.65 13.64 50.42
C ALA A 16 -10.27 14.17 49.03
N GLN A 17 -9.04 14.66 48.90
CA GLN A 17 -8.38 14.77 47.61
C GLN A 17 -8.35 13.36 47.02
N ARG A 18 -9.27 13.12 46.09
CA ARG A 18 -9.26 11.96 45.20
C ARG A 18 -7.95 12.06 44.43
N SER A 19 -6.95 11.30 44.85
CA SER A 19 -5.72 11.12 44.09
C SER A 19 -6.12 10.51 42.75
N GLU A 20 -6.14 11.35 41.72
CA GLU A 20 -6.16 10.88 40.35
C GLU A 20 -4.90 10.03 40.15
N VAL A 21 -5.09 8.72 40.20
CA VAL A 21 -4.12 7.75 39.71
C VAL A 21 -3.76 8.20 38.30
N PRO A 22 -2.49 8.52 37.99
CA PRO A 22 -2.10 8.89 36.64
C PRO A 22 -2.47 7.72 35.73
N LYS A 23 -3.46 7.92 34.87
CA LYS A 23 -3.76 7.00 33.77
C LYS A 23 -2.47 6.88 32.99
N ARG A 24 -1.77 5.75 33.16
CA ARG A 24 -0.65 5.34 32.30
C ARG A 24 -1.19 5.35 30.88
N THR A 25 -0.92 6.42 30.15
CA THR A 25 -0.94 6.42 28.70
C THR A 25 -0.05 5.26 28.28
N GLN A 26 -0.65 4.23 27.69
CA GLN A 26 0.08 3.14 27.07
C GLN A 26 0.92 3.76 25.96
N LYS A 27 2.17 4.11 26.29
CA LYS A 27 3.18 4.51 25.32
C LYS A 27 3.26 3.38 24.31
N ALA A 28 2.95 3.68 23.05
CA ALA A 28 3.20 2.75 21.96
C ALA A 28 4.63 2.22 22.10
N PRO A 29 4.87 0.90 21.97
CA PRO A 29 6.20 0.36 22.05
C PRO A 29 7.08 1.12 21.06
N LYS A 30 8.18 1.69 21.56
CA LYS A 30 9.20 2.26 20.68
C LYS A 30 9.59 1.16 19.69
N ALA A 31 9.83 1.51 18.44
CA ALA A 31 10.30 0.57 17.41
C ALA A 31 11.49 -0.28 17.90
N ASP A 32 12.23 0.27 18.87
CA ASP A 32 13.37 -0.31 19.58
C ASP A 32 13.12 -1.60 20.39
N ASP A 33 11.87 -2.05 20.62
CA ASP A 33 11.61 -3.23 21.47
C ASP A 33 10.93 -4.41 20.76
N VAL A 34 10.85 -4.39 19.43
CA VAL A 34 10.25 -5.48 18.67
C VAL A 34 11.29 -6.57 18.37
N ILE A 35 10.95 -7.81 18.73
CA ILE A 35 11.75 -9.00 18.40
C ILE A 35 11.44 -9.42 16.95
N SER A 36 12.47 -9.84 16.21
CA SER A 36 12.26 -10.32 14.85
C SER A 36 11.47 -11.64 14.82
N THR A 37 10.56 -11.76 13.87
CA THR A 37 9.84 -12.99 13.52
C THR A 37 10.46 -13.73 12.33
N VAL A 38 11.53 -13.19 11.73
CA VAL A 38 12.21 -13.81 10.60
C VAL A 38 13.01 -15.02 11.07
N THR A 39 12.92 -16.11 10.32
CA THR A 39 13.62 -17.39 10.56
C THR A 39 14.53 -17.75 9.39
N GLU A 40 15.34 -18.80 9.52
CA GLU A 40 16.17 -19.30 8.41
C GLU A 40 15.32 -19.73 7.21
N ASP A 41 14.17 -20.38 7.44
CA ASP A 41 13.22 -20.77 6.38
C ASP A 41 12.65 -19.55 5.64
N SER A 42 12.54 -18.41 6.32
CA SER A 42 12.10 -17.15 5.71
C SER A 42 13.08 -16.71 4.61
N PHE A 43 14.38 -16.99 4.77
CA PHE A 43 15.40 -16.65 3.76
C PHE A 43 15.23 -17.43 2.47
N ILE A 44 14.82 -18.69 2.54
CA ILE A 44 14.49 -19.48 1.34
C ILE A 44 13.36 -18.80 0.58
N SER A 45 12.32 -18.37 1.31
CA SER A 45 11.19 -17.65 0.73
C SER A 45 11.61 -16.29 0.15
N PHE A 46 12.45 -15.53 0.85
CA PHE A 46 12.93 -14.23 0.38
C PHE A 46 13.80 -14.34 -0.86
N ARG A 47 14.75 -15.29 -0.90
CA ARG A 47 15.60 -15.53 -2.08
C ARG A 47 14.76 -15.84 -3.32
N LYS A 48 13.72 -16.67 -3.15
CA LYS A 48 12.80 -17.03 -4.23
C LYS A 48 11.90 -15.86 -4.66
N LYS A 49 11.36 -15.11 -3.70
CA LYS A 49 10.34 -14.08 -3.94
C LYS A 49 10.94 -12.76 -4.43
N PHE A 50 12.10 -12.37 -3.91
CA PHE A 50 12.76 -11.09 -4.17
C PHE A 50 14.08 -11.25 -4.95
N HIS A 51 14.33 -12.44 -5.46
CA HIS A 51 15.43 -12.74 -6.40
C HIS A 51 16.81 -12.34 -5.88
N PHE A 52 17.09 -12.67 -4.61
CA PHE A 52 18.38 -12.32 -4.01
C PHE A 52 19.55 -13.05 -4.68
N PRO A 53 20.68 -12.34 -4.89
CA PRO A 53 21.93 -12.97 -5.33
C PRO A 53 22.37 -14.09 -4.37
N ASN A 54 22.98 -15.14 -4.91
CA ASN A 54 23.41 -16.30 -4.11
C ASN A 54 24.52 -15.96 -3.11
N ASP A 55 25.35 -14.97 -3.44
CA ASP A 55 26.43 -14.44 -2.63
C ASP A 55 25.97 -13.44 -1.55
N LEU A 56 24.69 -13.02 -1.58
CA LEU A 56 24.13 -12.16 -0.53
C LEU A 56 24.17 -12.87 0.82
N VAL A 57 24.96 -12.35 1.75
CA VAL A 57 25.07 -12.88 3.12
C VAL A 57 23.99 -12.26 3.99
N MET A 58 23.08 -13.12 4.48
CA MET A 58 21.99 -12.74 5.39
C MET A 58 22.19 -13.39 6.75
N LYS A 59 21.66 -12.75 7.79
CA LYS A 59 21.72 -13.26 9.16
C LYS A 59 20.38 -13.06 9.88
N VAL A 60 19.89 -14.15 10.47
CA VAL A 60 18.69 -14.15 11.31
C VAL A 60 18.99 -13.40 12.62
N PRO A 61 18.15 -12.44 13.04
CA PRO A 61 18.33 -11.77 14.32
C PRO A 61 18.16 -12.71 15.52
N ALA A 62 18.99 -12.56 16.54
CA ALA A 62 18.77 -13.20 17.83
C ALA A 62 17.59 -12.54 18.57
N ARG A 63 17.03 -13.22 19.58
CA ARG A 63 15.91 -12.66 20.38
C ARG A 63 16.27 -11.38 21.14
N THR A 64 17.56 -11.20 21.42
CA THR A 64 18.12 -9.99 22.06
C THR A 64 18.40 -8.86 21.08
N ASP A 65 18.46 -9.17 19.78
CA ASP A 65 18.80 -8.19 18.77
C ASP A 65 17.62 -7.26 18.48
N ARG A 66 17.92 -6.07 17.95
CA ARG A 66 16.95 -5.03 17.60
C ARG A 66 17.26 -4.42 16.25
N ALA A 67 16.21 -3.99 15.56
CA ALA A 67 16.33 -3.41 14.23
C ALA A 67 17.21 -2.15 14.19
N CYS A 68 17.21 -1.33 15.25
CA CYS A 68 18.02 -0.12 15.34
C CYS A 68 19.50 -0.35 15.70
N PHE A 69 19.85 -1.57 16.14
CA PHE A 69 21.19 -1.96 16.56
C PHE A 69 21.63 -3.26 15.87
N PRO A 70 21.92 -3.23 14.55
CA PRO A 70 22.45 -4.41 13.88
C PRO A 70 23.83 -4.78 14.42
N PRO A 71 24.25 -6.06 14.25
CA PRO A 71 25.62 -6.48 14.48
C PRO A 71 26.62 -5.67 13.64
N PRO A 72 27.87 -5.48 14.09
CA PRO A 72 28.90 -4.78 13.31
C PRO A 72 29.11 -5.42 11.93
N GLY A 73 29.20 -4.61 10.88
CA GLY A 73 29.34 -5.06 9.50
C GLY A 73 28.01 -5.46 8.84
N TYR A 74 26.87 -5.24 9.49
CA TYR A 74 25.55 -5.54 8.96
C TYR A 74 24.63 -4.32 8.97
N VAL A 75 23.69 -4.30 8.02
CA VAL A 75 22.56 -3.36 8.00
C VAL A 75 21.27 -4.11 8.23
N THR A 76 20.32 -3.44 8.89
CA THR A 76 18.98 -3.98 9.07
C THR A 76 18.13 -3.76 7.82
N VAL A 77 17.43 -4.81 7.40
CA VAL A 77 16.48 -4.79 6.28
C VAL A 77 15.15 -5.32 6.78
N TYR A 78 14.06 -4.65 6.41
CA TYR A 78 12.72 -5.18 6.63
C TYR A 78 12.19 -5.85 5.37
N GLU A 79 11.34 -6.86 5.54
CA GLU A 79 10.64 -7.47 4.42
C GLU A 79 9.83 -6.42 3.62
N PHE A 80 9.22 -5.43 4.29
CA PHE A 80 8.49 -4.38 3.60
C PHE A 80 9.38 -3.54 2.69
N SER A 81 10.66 -3.36 3.02
CA SER A 81 11.59 -2.61 2.17
C SER A 81 11.76 -3.34 0.83
N LEU A 82 11.80 -4.67 0.85
CA LEU A 82 11.83 -5.52 -0.35
C LEU A 82 10.54 -5.39 -1.15
N ARG A 83 9.38 -5.40 -0.47
CA ARG A 83 8.07 -5.18 -1.12
C ARG A 83 7.96 -3.77 -1.73
N ALA A 84 8.63 -2.79 -1.13
CA ALA A 84 8.74 -1.42 -1.62
C ALA A 84 9.79 -1.25 -2.73
N GLY A 85 10.30 -2.36 -3.30
CA GLY A 85 11.18 -2.34 -4.47
C GLY A 85 12.68 -2.43 -4.18
N LEU A 86 13.11 -2.48 -2.91
CA LEU A 86 14.53 -2.68 -2.58
C LEU A 86 15.04 -4.02 -3.13
N ARG A 87 16.14 -3.98 -3.88
CA ARG A 87 16.87 -5.16 -4.39
C ARG A 87 18.34 -5.07 -4.02
N PHE A 88 19.07 -6.18 -4.19
CA PHE A 88 20.50 -6.27 -3.86
C PHE A 88 21.33 -6.57 -5.11
N SER A 89 22.43 -5.84 -5.36
CA SER A 89 22.93 -4.69 -4.58
C SER A 89 21.97 -3.47 -4.62
N PRO A 90 21.91 -2.62 -3.57
CA PRO A 90 21.11 -1.40 -3.61
C PRO A 90 21.56 -0.49 -4.76
N SER A 91 20.62 0.28 -5.32
CA SER A 91 20.97 1.23 -6.38
C SER A 91 21.91 2.32 -5.86
N SER A 92 22.79 2.83 -6.73
CA SER A 92 23.69 3.94 -6.37
C SER A 92 22.92 5.16 -5.89
N GLU A 93 21.77 5.46 -6.50
CA GLU A 93 20.91 6.58 -6.11
C GLU A 93 20.40 6.41 -4.67
N LEU A 94 19.98 5.21 -4.28
CA LEU A 94 19.53 4.95 -2.92
C LEU A 94 20.70 5.08 -1.92
N ILE A 95 21.88 4.56 -2.27
CA ILE A 95 23.09 4.69 -1.45
C ILE A 95 23.44 6.17 -1.24
N ASP A 96 23.40 6.97 -2.30
CA ASP A 96 23.70 8.40 -2.26
C ASP A 96 22.68 9.15 -1.39
N ILE A 97 21.38 8.88 -1.56
CA ILE A 97 20.31 9.47 -0.74
C ILE A 97 20.51 9.14 0.75
N LEU A 98 20.75 7.87 1.09
CA LEU A 98 20.95 7.45 2.47
C LEU A 98 22.20 8.11 3.09
N THR A 99 23.29 8.15 2.33
CA THR A 99 24.56 8.76 2.73
C THR A 99 24.42 10.26 2.98
N LEU A 100 23.82 10.99 2.03
CA LEU A 100 23.59 12.43 2.13
C LEU A 100 22.67 12.78 3.31
N CYS A 101 21.61 11.99 3.51
CA CYS A 101 20.70 12.16 4.63
C CYS A 101 21.29 11.72 5.98
N GLY A 102 22.39 10.97 6.01
CA GLY A 102 23.00 10.46 7.25
C GLY A 102 22.09 9.50 8.03
N VAL A 103 21.30 8.71 7.31
CA VAL A 103 20.30 7.78 7.88
C VAL A 103 20.56 6.37 7.37
N CYS A 104 20.15 5.36 8.14
CA CYS A 104 20.24 3.98 7.70
C CYS A 104 18.98 3.53 6.96
N LEU A 105 19.14 2.46 6.17
CA LEU A 105 18.07 1.86 5.39
C LEU A 105 16.83 1.51 6.23
N SER A 106 17.03 0.98 7.43
CA SER A 106 15.96 0.57 8.33
C SER A 106 15.17 1.71 8.98
N GLN A 107 15.62 2.96 8.85
CA GLN A 107 14.82 4.10 9.31
C GLN A 107 13.67 4.42 8.35
N PHE A 108 13.76 4.03 7.08
CA PHE A 108 12.73 4.34 6.10
C PHE A 108 11.43 3.60 6.41
N SER A 109 10.33 4.35 6.48
CA SER A 109 8.98 3.79 6.43
C SER A 109 8.71 3.14 5.09
N TYR A 110 7.68 2.28 5.03
CA TYR A 110 7.21 1.69 3.77
C TYR A 110 6.89 2.75 2.72
N ARG A 111 6.17 3.82 3.12
CA ARG A 111 5.82 4.92 2.24
C ARG A 111 7.06 5.63 1.68
N ALA A 112 8.01 6.01 2.54
CA ALA A 112 9.24 6.65 2.08
C ALA A 112 10.03 5.76 1.13
N MET A 113 10.21 4.49 1.48
CA MET A 113 10.93 3.55 0.63
C MET A 113 10.25 3.37 -0.73
N SER A 114 8.92 3.21 -0.74
CA SER A 114 8.16 3.00 -1.98
C SER A 114 8.23 4.23 -2.90
N ILE A 115 8.14 5.44 -2.33
CA ILE A 115 8.28 6.67 -3.11
C ILE A 115 9.69 6.79 -3.66
N VAL A 116 10.73 6.61 -2.83
CA VAL A 116 12.11 6.76 -3.28
C VAL A 116 12.47 5.72 -4.35
N MET A 117 12.14 4.44 -4.14
CA MET A 117 12.38 3.39 -5.13
C MET A 117 11.57 3.62 -6.39
N GLY A 118 10.29 3.97 -6.28
CA GLY A 118 9.45 4.28 -7.42
C GLY A 118 10.00 5.45 -8.25
N LEU A 119 10.50 6.51 -7.60
CA LEU A 119 11.14 7.65 -8.29
C LEU A 119 12.45 7.22 -8.97
N ILE A 120 13.29 6.41 -8.30
CA ILE A 120 14.54 5.90 -8.91
C ILE A 120 14.21 5.14 -10.20
N VAL A 121 13.21 4.26 -10.14
CA VAL A 121 12.79 3.46 -11.30
C VAL A 121 12.18 4.35 -12.38
N LEU A 122 11.28 5.28 -12.04
CA LEU A 122 10.70 6.24 -12.99
C LEU A 122 11.79 7.02 -13.73
N PHE A 123 12.76 7.58 -13.00
CA PHE A 123 13.85 8.34 -13.61
C PHE A 123 14.68 7.47 -14.56
N ARG A 124 15.05 6.27 -14.12
CA ARG A 124 15.81 5.33 -14.96
C ARG A 124 15.03 4.90 -16.19
N ASP A 125 13.72 4.73 -16.08
CA ASP A 125 12.84 4.41 -17.21
C ASP A 125 12.85 5.50 -18.28
N ARG A 126 13.03 6.76 -17.87
CA ARG A 126 13.22 7.91 -18.77
C ARG A 126 14.67 8.11 -19.22
N GLY A 127 15.57 7.22 -18.83
CA GLY A 127 17.00 7.26 -19.14
C GLY A 127 17.78 8.32 -18.35
N VAL A 128 17.30 8.67 -17.15
CA VAL A 128 17.92 9.66 -16.27
C VAL A 128 18.19 9.06 -14.89
N VAL A 129 19.22 9.55 -14.19
CA VAL A 129 19.52 9.17 -12.81
C VAL A 129 18.81 10.13 -11.85
N LEU A 130 18.12 9.61 -10.83
CA LEU A 130 17.51 10.44 -9.81
C LEU A 130 18.60 11.12 -8.96
N SER A 131 18.70 12.45 -9.05
CA SER A 131 19.57 13.24 -8.18
C SER A 131 18.88 13.59 -6.86
N SER A 132 19.66 13.91 -5.83
CA SER A 132 19.12 14.42 -4.55
C SER A 132 18.36 15.73 -4.73
N GLU A 133 18.76 16.57 -5.69
CA GLU A 133 18.08 17.84 -5.99
C GLU A 133 16.69 17.60 -6.59
N CYS A 134 16.57 16.68 -7.53
CA CYS A 134 15.29 16.26 -8.08
C CYS A 134 14.39 15.67 -6.98
N LEU A 135 14.95 14.83 -6.10
CA LEU A 135 14.20 14.28 -4.97
C LEU A 135 13.67 15.37 -4.02
N SER A 136 14.54 16.33 -3.63
CA SER A 136 14.16 17.50 -2.81
C SER A 136 13.06 18.34 -3.46
N ARG A 137 13.03 18.40 -4.80
CA ARG A 137 11.99 19.14 -5.53
C ARG A 137 10.66 18.40 -5.55
N MET A 138 10.71 17.08 -5.68
CA MET A 138 9.52 16.21 -5.64
C MET A 138 8.91 16.12 -4.24
N GLY A 139 9.68 16.35 -3.18
CA GLY A 139 9.17 16.37 -1.82
C GLY A 139 10.29 16.42 -0.77
N ARG A 140 9.91 16.22 0.48
CA ARG A 140 10.82 16.33 1.63
C ARG A 140 10.79 15.04 2.45
N LEU A 141 11.98 14.49 2.69
CA LEU A 141 12.19 13.50 3.74
C LEU A 141 12.09 14.18 5.10
N PHE A 142 11.40 13.56 6.04
CA PHE A 142 11.30 14.04 7.42
C PHE A 142 11.37 12.88 8.39
N SER A 143 11.89 13.14 9.59
CA SER A 143 11.92 12.17 10.68
C SER A 143 10.70 12.35 11.57
N ASP A 144 10.01 11.26 11.90
CA ASP A 144 8.99 11.28 12.95
C ASP A 144 9.62 11.32 14.36
N ALA A 145 8.77 11.37 15.39
CA ALA A 145 9.18 11.40 16.79
C ALA A 145 9.95 10.14 17.24
N GLN A 146 9.82 9.04 16.49
CA GLN A 146 10.49 7.78 16.74
C GLN A 146 11.82 7.68 16.00
N GLY A 147 12.14 8.61 15.09
CA GLY A 147 13.36 8.57 14.28
C GLY A 147 13.20 7.89 12.91
N ARG A 148 11.96 7.53 12.52
CA ARG A 148 11.68 6.92 11.22
C ARG A 148 11.56 7.98 10.15
N ILE A 149 12.09 7.68 8.99
CA ILE A 149 12.04 8.54 7.82
C ILE A 149 10.76 8.29 7.05
N SER A 150 9.98 9.35 6.88
CA SER A 150 8.83 9.40 5.99
C SER A 150 9.08 10.43 4.89
N PHE A 151 8.24 10.43 3.86
CA PHE A 151 8.33 11.34 2.74
C PHE A 151 7.03 12.10 2.60
N ARG A 152 7.13 13.43 2.53
CA ARG A 152 5.99 14.34 2.33
C ARG A 152 6.15 15.04 0.99
N SER A 153 5.08 15.08 0.22
CA SER A 153 5.03 15.79 -1.05
C SER A 153 3.66 16.39 -1.26
N LYS A 154 3.61 17.51 -1.98
CA LYS A 154 2.37 18.08 -2.51
C LYS A 154 1.92 17.38 -3.80
N TRP A 155 2.84 16.69 -4.47
CA TRP A 155 2.65 16.03 -5.77
C TRP A 155 2.32 14.55 -5.61
N LEU A 156 3.01 13.89 -4.67
CA LEU A 156 2.94 12.44 -4.46
C LEU A 156 1.98 12.10 -3.33
N ASP A 157 0.70 11.88 -3.67
CA ASP A 157 -0.20 11.12 -2.81
C ASP A 157 -0.20 9.63 -3.19
N ILE A 158 0.91 8.94 -2.90
CA ILE A 158 0.85 7.48 -2.96
C ILE A 158 0.04 7.01 -1.78
N ARG A 159 -1.18 6.55 -2.07
CA ARG A 159 -1.98 5.71 -1.17
C ARG A 159 -1.33 4.33 -1.07
N THR A 160 -0.13 4.28 -0.51
CA THR A 160 0.48 3.01 -0.13
C THR A 160 -0.39 2.46 0.98
N ARG A 161 -1.15 1.38 0.72
CA ARG A 161 -1.68 0.57 1.81
C ARG A 161 -0.48 0.13 2.63
N ASP A 162 -0.37 0.67 3.84
CA ASP A 162 0.66 0.26 4.79
C ASP A 162 0.54 -1.26 4.91
N PRO A 163 1.62 -2.04 4.73
CA PRO A 163 1.58 -3.47 4.99
C PRO A 163 0.94 -3.73 6.35
N SER A 164 0.19 -4.83 6.42
CA SER A 164 -0.58 -5.26 7.59
C SER A 164 0.16 -5.07 8.92
N LYS A 165 -0.62 -4.91 10.00
CA LYS A 165 -0.12 -4.91 11.40
C LYS A 165 0.97 -5.98 11.59
N GLY A 166 2.12 -5.58 12.14
CA GLY A 166 3.22 -6.50 12.46
C GLY A 166 4.45 -6.42 11.55
N TRP A 167 4.47 -5.57 10.52
CA TRP A 167 5.65 -5.43 9.63
C TRP A 167 6.97 -5.11 10.37
N ILE A 168 6.89 -4.44 11.53
CA ILE A 168 8.05 -4.05 12.34
C ILE A 168 8.79 -5.27 12.88
N SER A 169 8.16 -6.44 13.02
CA SER A 169 8.86 -7.66 13.44
C SER A 169 9.52 -8.41 12.29
N ASN A 170 9.22 -8.10 11.02
CA ASN A 170 9.80 -8.81 9.88
C ASN A 170 11.13 -8.18 9.43
N PHE A 171 12.13 -8.12 10.33
CA PHE A 171 13.47 -7.62 10.01
C PHE A 171 14.55 -8.69 10.07
N PHE A 172 15.61 -8.49 9.30
CA PHE A 172 16.80 -9.34 9.29
C PHE A 172 18.04 -8.51 8.97
N TYR A 173 19.21 -9.14 9.04
CA TYR A 173 20.49 -8.47 8.80
C TYR A 173 21.08 -8.91 7.46
N VAL A 174 21.65 -7.95 6.73
CA VAL A 174 22.40 -8.18 5.50
C VAL A 174 23.80 -7.61 5.66
N GLN A 175 24.81 -8.34 5.18
CA GLN A 175 26.19 -7.86 5.23
C GLN A 175 26.33 -6.53 4.48
N ASN A 176 27.04 -5.58 5.09
CA ASN A 176 27.13 -4.21 4.63
C ASN A 176 28.37 -3.96 3.79
N ASP A 177 28.39 -4.51 2.58
CA ASP A 177 29.52 -4.33 1.65
C ASP A 177 29.46 -2.97 0.90
N TRP A 178 28.41 -2.19 1.11
CA TRP A 178 28.15 -0.92 0.41
C TRP A 178 28.48 0.34 1.22
N GLY A 179 29.02 0.19 2.44
CA GLY A 179 29.35 1.32 3.30
C GLY A 179 28.13 2.12 3.78
N LEU A 180 26.95 1.49 3.82
CA LEU A 180 25.75 2.13 4.35
C LEU A 180 25.89 2.37 5.85
N GLN A 181 25.16 3.35 6.36
CA GLN A 181 25.12 3.56 7.80
C GLN A 181 24.43 2.36 8.49
N GLU A 182 25.11 1.72 9.44
CA GLU A 182 24.58 0.55 10.14
C GLU A 182 23.48 0.94 11.14
N LYS A 183 23.76 1.98 11.93
CA LYS A 183 22.89 2.43 13.02
C LYS A 183 22.03 3.61 12.61
N TRP A 184 20.91 3.77 13.32
CA TRP A 184 20.02 4.90 13.11
C TRP A 184 20.76 6.21 13.34
N GLY A 185 20.61 7.13 12.39
CA GLY A 185 21.22 8.46 12.44
C GLY A 185 20.19 9.57 12.51
N LYS A 186 20.72 10.79 12.66
CA LYS A 186 19.92 12.01 12.61
C LYS A 186 19.77 12.42 11.14
N LEU A 187 18.53 12.55 10.69
CA LEU A 187 18.23 13.05 9.35
C LEU A 187 18.89 14.42 9.14
N LYS A 188 19.78 14.49 8.16
CA LYS A 188 20.30 15.71 7.57
C LYS A 188 19.36 16.12 6.45
N GLU A 189 19.08 17.41 6.36
CA GLU A 189 18.28 17.93 5.25
C GLU A 189 19.05 17.74 3.95
N LEU A 190 18.35 17.28 2.92
CA LEU A 190 18.89 17.30 1.57
C LEU A 190 19.11 18.76 1.16
N PRO A 191 20.14 19.04 0.34
CA PRO A 191 20.31 20.37 -0.23
C PRO A 191 19.02 20.77 -0.95
N VAL A 192 18.50 21.95 -0.61
CA VAL A 192 17.36 22.54 -1.31
C VAL A 192 17.93 23.22 -2.56
N PRO A 193 17.69 22.68 -3.77
CA PRO A 193 18.19 23.31 -4.97
C PRO A 193 17.49 24.65 -5.17
N LEU A 194 18.27 25.71 -5.38
CA LEU A 194 17.73 27.04 -5.69
C LEU A 194 17.19 27.14 -7.13
N HIS A 195 17.48 26.16 -7.99
CA HIS A 195 17.33 26.32 -9.45
C HIS A 195 16.47 25.27 -10.16
N ILE A 196 15.99 24.22 -9.48
CA ILE A 196 15.14 23.20 -10.13
C ILE A 196 13.66 23.53 -9.87
N GLY A 197 12.98 24.02 -10.89
CA GLY A 197 11.53 24.21 -10.98
C GLY A 197 10.77 22.95 -11.40
N ALA A 198 9.44 23.08 -11.56
CA ALA A 198 8.62 22.00 -12.12
C ALA A 198 8.93 21.77 -13.61
N GLU A 199 9.15 22.85 -14.36
CA GLU A 199 9.53 22.81 -15.77
C GLU A 199 10.85 22.07 -16.02
N ASP A 200 11.81 22.21 -15.09
CA ASP A 200 13.06 21.47 -15.16
C ASP A 200 12.82 19.96 -14.98
N LEU A 201 11.92 19.56 -14.08
CA LEU A 201 11.54 18.16 -13.92
C LEU A 201 10.87 17.60 -15.18
N LEU A 202 10.01 18.39 -15.85
CA LEU A 202 9.39 18.00 -17.13
C LEU A 202 10.45 17.80 -18.20
N THR A 203 11.40 18.73 -18.30
CA THR A 203 12.51 18.67 -19.26
C THR A 203 13.40 17.45 -19.00
N ILE A 204 13.76 17.22 -17.73
CA ILE A 204 14.57 16.09 -17.29
C ILE A 204 13.89 14.76 -17.62
N LEU A 205 12.60 14.63 -17.31
CA LEU A 205 11.82 13.41 -17.52
C LEU A 205 11.27 13.27 -18.94
N LYS A 206 11.49 14.25 -19.81
CA LYS A 206 10.96 14.35 -21.17
C LYS A 206 9.44 14.20 -21.20
N LEU A 207 8.77 14.90 -20.28
CA LEU A 207 7.31 14.95 -20.17
C LEU A 207 6.77 16.19 -20.89
N PRO A 208 5.60 16.08 -21.55
CA PRO A 208 5.05 17.19 -22.32
C PRO A 208 4.52 18.33 -21.43
N ASP A 209 3.96 17.99 -20.27
CA ASP A 209 3.28 18.94 -19.38
C ASP A 209 3.20 18.40 -17.94
N LEU A 210 2.66 19.24 -17.05
CA LEU A 210 2.50 18.95 -15.64
C LEU A 210 1.50 17.81 -15.37
N ASP A 211 0.46 17.68 -16.20
CA ASP A 211 -0.54 16.63 -16.04
C ASP A 211 0.07 15.25 -16.30
N ALA A 212 0.96 15.14 -17.28
CA ALA A 212 1.72 13.92 -17.53
C ALA A 212 2.67 13.57 -16.36
N LEU A 213 3.28 14.57 -15.71
CA LEU A 213 4.07 14.34 -14.50
C LEU A 213 3.21 13.87 -13.34
N LEU A 214 2.07 14.53 -13.10
CA LEU A 214 1.12 14.16 -12.05
C LEU A 214 0.59 12.75 -12.27
N TYR A 215 0.27 12.39 -13.52
CA TYR A 215 -0.14 11.04 -13.89
C TYR A 215 0.93 10.00 -13.49
N GLU A 216 2.18 10.20 -13.93
CA GLU A 216 3.28 9.27 -13.60
C GLU A 216 3.50 9.11 -12.09
N VAL A 217 3.42 10.23 -11.38
CA VAL A 217 3.55 10.32 -9.93
C VAL A 217 2.38 9.64 -9.20
N HIS A 218 1.16 9.75 -9.72
CA HIS A 218 -0.02 9.12 -9.14
C HIS A 218 0.07 7.59 -9.23
N TYR A 219 0.61 7.09 -10.33
CA TYR A 219 0.83 5.66 -10.55
C TYR A 219 2.22 5.19 -10.11
N LEU A 220 2.91 5.92 -9.24
CA LEU A 220 4.28 5.61 -8.86
C LEU A 220 4.43 4.22 -8.21
N SER A 221 3.35 3.68 -7.61
CA SER A 221 3.34 2.31 -7.07
C SER A 221 3.62 1.23 -8.12
N ARG A 222 3.31 1.44 -9.40
CA ARG A 222 3.64 0.45 -10.46
C ARG A 222 5.14 0.27 -10.64
N TYR A 223 5.91 1.32 -10.34
CA TYR A 223 7.35 1.32 -10.55
C TYR A 223 8.10 0.51 -9.49
N VAL A 224 7.44 0.05 -8.43
CA VAL A 224 8.03 -0.93 -7.50
C VAL A 224 7.70 -2.39 -7.87
N ASP A 225 6.93 -2.61 -8.95
CA ASP A 225 6.67 -3.93 -9.47
C ASP A 225 7.92 -4.54 -10.11
N GLU A 226 8.01 -5.87 -10.03
CA GLU A 226 9.19 -6.63 -10.49
C GLU A 226 9.50 -6.39 -11.97
N GLU A 227 8.47 -6.18 -12.80
CA GLU A 227 8.62 -5.89 -14.22
C GLU A 227 9.41 -4.60 -14.46
N TYR A 228 9.05 -3.51 -13.77
CA TYR A 228 9.72 -2.23 -13.91
C TYR A 228 11.11 -2.27 -13.29
N LEU A 229 11.27 -2.89 -12.12
CA LEU A 229 12.59 -3.09 -11.49
C LEU A 229 13.55 -3.83 -12.42
N PHE A 230 13.06 -4.88 -13.10
CA PHE A 230 13.84 -5.59 -14.11
C PHE A 230 14.15 -4.71 -15.33
N LYS A 231 13.15 -4.00 -15.86
CA LYS A 231 13.28 -3.10 -17.02
C LYS A 231 14.42 -2.10 -16.84
N VAL A 232 14.58 -1.56 -15.62
CA VAL A 232 15.62 -0.55 -15.30
C VAL A 232 16.90 -1.15 -14.71
N GLY A 233 17.06 -2.49 -14.76
CA GLY A 233 18.26 -3.19 -14.31
C GLY A 233 18.49 -3.18 -12.80
N LEU A 234 17.44 -2.97 -11.99
CA LEU A 234 17.51 -3.10 -10.53
C LEU A 234 17.19 -4.52 -10.04
N SER A 235 16.54 -5.33 -10.86
CA SER A 235 16.35 -6.77 -10.61
C SER A 235 17.01 -7.61 -11.69
N THR A 236 17.49 -8.80 -11.30
CA THR A 236 18.14 -9.76 -12.20
C THR A 236 17.16 -10.70 -12.91
N GLN A 237 15.90 -10.77 -12.47
CA GLN A 237 14.94 -11.70 -13.05
C GLN A 237 13.84 -10.92 -13.77
N ALA A 238 13.75 -11.10 -15.10
CA ALA A 238 12.58 -10.71 -15.85
C ALA A 238 11.39 -11.43 -15.22
N GLY A 239 10.38 -10.70 -14.78
CA GLY A 239 9.12 -11.30 -14.38
C GLY A 239 8.77 -12.40 -15.38
N ARG A 240 8.50 -13.61 -14.87
CA ARG A 240 8.06 -14.74 -15.72
C ARG A 240 6.80 -14.38 -16.54
N SER A 241 6.16 -13.24 -16.23
CA SER A 241 5.10 -12.61 -17.01
C SER A 241 5.47 -12.43 -18.48
N HIS A 242 6.70 -12.05 -18.84
CA HIS A 242 7.01 -11.81 -20.25
C HIS A 242 7.04 -13.11 -21.07
N ALA A 243 7.51 -14.22 -20.48
CA ALA A 243 7.46 -15.54 -21.09
C ALA A 243 6.03 -16.14 -21.15
N GLN A 244 5.11 -15.70 -20.28
CA GLN A 244 3.70 -16.09 -20.34
C GLN A 244 2.88 -15.22 -21.31
N MET A 245 3.15 -13.92 -21.38
CA MET A 245 2.49 -13.01 -22.33
C MET A 245 2.88 -13.31 -23.79
N LEU A 246 4.16 -13.59 -24.06
CA LEU A 246 4.60 -13.98 -25.41
C LEU A 246 4.02 -15.33 -25.85
N LYS A 247 3.64 -16.22 -24.91
CA LYS A 247 2.95 -17.47 -25.23
C LYS A 247 1.46 -17.29 -25.53
N LYS A 248 0.78 -16.31 -24.93
CA LYS A 248 -0.63 -16.01 -25.22
C LYS A 248 -0.82 -15.35 -26.60
N SER A 249 0.19 -14.67 -27.12
CA SER A 249 0.13 -14.01 -28.44
C SER A 249 0.38 -14.94 -29.65
N ALA A 250 0.79 -16.19 -29.45
CA ALA A 250 1.28 -17.05 -30.54
C ALA A 250 0.25 -18.05 -31.11
N ARG A 251 -1.02 -17.99 -30.70
CA ARG A 251 -2.10 -18.80 -31.31
C ARG A 251 -3.37 -17.99 -31.53
N VAL A 252 -3.45 -17.33 -32.68
CA VAL A 252 -4.73 -16.98 -33.32
C VAL A 252 -4.64 -17.40 -34.79
N PRO A 253 -5.50 -18.31 -35.27
CA PRO A 253 -5.73 -18.52 -36.70
C PRO A 253 -6.37 -17.26 -37.29
N GLU A 254 -5.84 -16.85 -38.43
CA GLU A 254 -6.33 -15.77 -39.28
C GLU A 254 -7.82 -15.98 -39.62
N VAL A 255 -8.70 -15.16 -39.04
CA VAL A 255 -10.12 -15.07 -39.42
C VAL A 255 -10.34 -13.74 -40.12
N VAL A 256 -10.82 -13.85 -41.35
CA VAL A 256 -11.17 -12.79 -42.30
C VAL A 256 -12.13 -11.77 -41.68
N PRO A 257 -11.94 -10.44 -41.90
CA PRO A 257 -12.74 -9.42 -41.24
C PRO A 257 -14.13 -9.30 -41.89
N GLN A 258 -15.17 -9.57 -41.09
CA GLN A 258 -16.52 -9.08 -41.39
C GLN A 258 -16.75 -7.73 -40.72
N LYS A 259 -17.24 -6.76 -41.51
CA LYS A 259 -17.70 -5.46 -41.06
C LYS A 259 -18.92 -5.62 -40.15
N THR A 260 -18.80 -5.21 -38.89
CA THR A 260 -19.96 -4.97 -38.02
C THR A 260 -19.89 -3.60 -37.39
N HIS A 261 -21.05 -2.95 -37.40
CA HIS A 261 -21.32 -1.61 -36.92
C HIS A 261 -20.94 -1.41 -35.44
N SER A 262 -20.43 -0.21 -35.14
CA SER A 262 -20.18 0.32 -33.81
C SER A 262 -21.42 0.17 -32.90
N LYS A 263 -21.31 -0.69 -31.88
CA LYS A 263 -22.23 -0.78 -30.74
C LYS A 263 -21.53 -0.20 -29.51
N ARG A 264 -22.27 0.65 -28.81
CA ARG A 264 -21.92 1.34 -27.55
C ARG A 264 -21.50 0.30 -26.49
N PRO A 265 -20.35 0.47 -25.80
CA PRO A 265 -19.91 -0.44 -24.75
C PRO A 265 -20.77 -0.21 -23.49
N GLY A 266 -21.14 -1.28 -22.80
CA GLY A 266 -22.03 -1.23 -21.63
C GLY A 266 -23.43 -1.79 -21.88
N SER A 267 -23.57 -2.82 -22.72
CA SER A 267 -24.84 -3.56 -22.75
C SER A 267 -24.96 -4.41 -21.48
N GLU A 268 -26.17 -4.46 -20.94
CA GLU A 268 -26.57 -5.29 -19.79
C GLU A 268 -26.14 -6.77 -19.97
N GLU A 269 -25.99 -7.21 -21.23
CA GLU A 269 -25.47 -8.53 -21.63
C GLU A 269 -24.03 -8.78 -21.16
N GLU A 270 -23.11 -7.81 -21.24
CA GLU A 270 -21.71 -7.97 -20.79
C GLU A 270 -21.61 -8.16 -19.27
N LEU A 271 -22.49 -7.46 -18.53
CA LEU A 271 -22.60 -7.55 -17.07
C LEU A 271 -23.15 -8.92 -16.64
N VAL A 272 -24.13 -9.44 -17.38
CA VAL A 272 -24.70 -10.77 -17.15
C VAL A 272 -23.67 -11.87 -17.44
N GLU A 273 -22.87 -11.74 -18.49
CA GLU A 273 -21.81 -12.69 -18.83
C GLU A 273 -20.68 -12.71 -17.78
N ALA A 274 -20.26 -11.53 -17.29
CA ALA A 274 -19.28 -11.43 -16.21
C ALA A 274 -19.78 -12.08 -14.90
N GLN A 275 -21.05 -11.86 -14.55
CA GLN A 275 -21.66 -12.49 -13.37
C GLN A 275 -21.77 -14.01 -13.49
N ALA A 276 -22.11 -14.52 -14.68
CA ALA A 276 -22.17 -15.96 -14.94
C ALA A 276 -20.77 -16.62 -14.78
N THR A 277 -19.73 -15.95 -15.26
CA THR A 277 -18.33 -16.41 -15.15
C THR A 277 -17.88 -16.51 -13.70
N ILE A 278 -18.22 -15.52 -12.85
CA ILE A 278 -17.89 -15.55 -11.42
C ILE A 278 -18.61 -16.69 -10.71
N LYS A 279 -19.91 -16.88 -10.98
CA LYS A 279 -20.67 -17.97 -10.38
C LYS A 279 -20.12 -19.35 -10.76
N GLN A 280 -19.55 -19.48 -11.96
CA GLN A 280 -18.85 -20.69 -12.39
C GLN A 280 -17.51 -20.87 -11.66
N GLN A 281 -16.74 -19.79 -11.47
CA GLN A 281 -15.48 -19.82 -10.72
C GLN A 281 -15.69 -20.12 -9.23
N GLU A 282 -16.72 -19.56 -8.59
CA GLU A 282 -17.09 -19.85 -7.20
C GLU A 282 -17.43 -21.33 -7.00
N LYS A 283 -18.15 -21.94 -7.95
CA LYS A 283 -18.40 -23.39 -7.93
C LYS A 283 -17.11 -24.19 -8.07
N ALA A 284 -16.19 -23.78 -8.93
CA ALA A 284 -14.88 -24.44 -9.06
C ALA A 284 -14.06 -24.32 -7.77
N GLN A 285 -14.12 -23.17 -7.08
CA GLN A 285 -13.49 -22.98 -5.78
C GLN A 285 -14.08 -23.90 -4.71
N GLN A 286 -15.41 -24.04 -4.63
CA GLN A 286 -16.06 -24.96 -3.68
C GLN A 286 -15.65 -26.42 -3.89
N VAL A 287 -15.53 -26.87 -5.16
CA VAL A 287 -15.05 -28.21 -5.49
C VAL A 287 -13.60 -28.41 -5.00
N LEU A 288 -12.75 -27.40 -5.20
CA LEU A 288 -11.35 -27.44 -4.77
C LEU A 288 -11.20 -27.42 -3.25
N GLU A 289 -12.01 -26.64 -2.54
CA GLU A 289 -12.05 -26.63 -1.07
C GLU A 289 -12.45 -28.00 -0.52
N ALA A 290 -13.49 -28.63 -1.09
CA ALA A 290 -13.89 -29.98 -0.71
C ALA A 290 -12.78 -31.03 -1.00
N GLU A 291 -12.05 -30.89 -2.11
CA GLU A 291 -10.92 -31.78 -2.41
C GLU A 291 -9.74 -31.57 -1.46
N ASN A 292 -9.46 -30.33 -1.05
CA ASN A 292 -8.46 -30.03 -0.04
C ASN A 292 -8.83 -30.58 1.33
N GLU A 293 -10.09 -30.46 1.76
CA GLU A 293 -10.58 -31.09 2.99
C GLU A 293 -10.41 -32.62 2.94
N ARG A 294 -10.72 -33.23 1.79
CA ARG A 294 -10.50 -34.66 1.55
C ARG A 294 -9.02 -35.03 1.65
N LEU A 295 -8.12 -34.26 1.04
CA LEU A 295 -6.67 -34.48 1.11
C LEU A 295 -6.14 -34.30 2.54
N HIS A 296 -6.63 -33.31 3.29
CA HIS A 296 -6.29 -33.13 4.70
C HIS A 296 -6.73 -34.32 5.56
N SER A 297 -7.90 -34.90 5.29
CA SER A 297 -8.38 -36.12 5.96
C SER A 297 -7.47 -37.33 5.64
N VAL A 298 -7.06 -37.48 4.37
CA VAL A 298 -6.11 -38.54 3.96
C VAL A 298 -4.72 -38.32 4.60
N LEU A 299 -4.29 -37.07 4.75
CA LEU A 299 -3.02 -36.74 5.40
C LEU A 299 -3.06 -37.04 6.90
N SER A 300 -4.15 -36.73 7.61
CA SER A 300 -4.26 -37.05 9.04
C SER A 300 -4.32 -38.56 9.29
N GLU A 301 -4.91 -39.32 8.36
CA GLU A 301 -4.89 -40.79 8.39
C GLU A 301 -3.49 -41.37 8.08
N LYS A 302 -2.74 -40.72 7.17
CA LYS A 302 -1.39 -41.15 6.78
C LYS A 302 -0.26 -40.58 7.62
N GLU A 303 -0.43 -39.56 8.45
CA GLU A 303 0.58 -39.12 9.41
C GLU A 303 0.92 -40.19 10.46
N ALA A 304 0.09 -41.24 10.59
CA ALA A 304 0.40 -42.45 11.34
C ALA A 304 1.44 -43.37 10.65
N GLN A 305 1.76 -43.15 9.35
CA GLN A 305 2.68 -43.97 8.56
C GLN A 305 3.45 -43.09 7.54
N GLN A 306 4.76 -42.93 7.74
CA GLN A 306 5.73 -42.24 6.86
C GLN A 306 5.26 -42.01 5.39
N LEU A 307 4.99 -40.75 5.04
CA LEU A 307 4.37 -40.36 3.77
C LEU A 307 5.30 -40.57 2.56
N PRO A 308 4.81 -41.17 1.45
CA PRO A 308 5.54 -41.26 0.19
C PRO A 308 5.69 -39.90 -0.53
N SER A 309 6.85 -39.67 -1.16
CA SER A 309 7.20 -38.45 -1.91
C SER A 309 6.18 -38.02 -2.98
N ALA A 310 5.36 -38.94 -3.51
CA ALA A 310 4.36 -38.62 -4.53
C ALA A 310 3.21 -37.74 -4.00
N VAL A 311 2.83 -37.93 -2.72
CA VAL A 311 1.72 -37.17 -2.08
C VAL A 311 2.11 -35.70 -1.87
N ILE A 312 3.38 -35.45 -1.56
CA ILE A 312 3.92 -34.08 -1.39
C ILE A 312 3.87 -33.30 -2.71
N GLU A 313 4.14 -33.96 -3.85
CA GLU A 313 4.10 -33.30 -5.16
C GLU A 313 2.66 -33.01 -5.63
N GLU A 314 1.68 -33.86 -5.32
CA GLU A 314 0.26 -33.55 -5.56
C GLU A 314 -0.20 -32.36 -4.71
N PHE A 315 0.22 -32.29 -3.44
CA PHE A 315 -0.13 -31.16 -2.57
C PHE A 315 0.44 -29.83 -3.09
N LYS A 316 1.70 -29.82 -3.57
CA LYS A 316 2.30 -28.63 -4.21
C LYS A 316 1.53 -28.20 -5.46
N LYS A 317 1.02 -29.15 -6.26
CA LYS A 317 0.19 -28.86 -7.43
C LYS A 317 -1.16 -28.24 -7.04
N SER A 318 -1.81 -28.76 -6.00
CA SER A 318 -3.07 -28.19 -5.48
C SER A 318 -2.87 -26.75 -5.00
N TYR A 319 -1.80 -26.48 -4.24
CA TYR A 319 -1.51 -25.13 -3.75
C TYR A 319 -1.22 -24.13 -4.88
N ALA A 320 -0.45 -24.55 -5.89
CA ALA A 320 -0.20 -23.74 -7.07
C ALA A 320 -1.49 -23.43 -7.86
N PHE A 321 -2.41 -24.40 -7.95
CA PHE A 321 -3.71 -24.20 -8.59
C PHE A 321 -4.61 -23.23 -7.81
N LYS A 322 -4.62 -23.31 -6.48
CA LYS A 322 -5.36 -22.37 -5.61
C LYS A 322 -4.92 -20.91 -5.83
N ILE A 323 -3.62 -20.65 -5.88
CA ILE A 323 -3.08 -19.30 -6.16
C ILE A 323 -3.59 -18.78 -7.51
N ILE A 324 -3.57 -19.64 -8.54
CA ILE A 324 -4.04 -19.25 -9.88
C ILE A 324 -5.53 -18.87 -9.85
N ILE A 325 -6.38 -19.61 -9.13
CA ILE A 325 -7.80 -19.29 -9.01
C ILE A 325 -8.01 -17.97 -8.24
N GLU A 326 -7.30 -17.76 -7.14
CA GLU A 326 -7.39 -16.51 -6.37
C GLU A 326 -7.01 -15.29 -7.22
N ASP A 327 -5.95 -15.40 -8.03
CA ASP A 327 -5.54 -14.35 -8.97
C ASP A 327 -6.64 -14.04 -10.01
N HIS A 328 -7.25 -15.07 -10.61
CA HIS A 328 -8.33 -14.88 -11.61
C HIS A 328 -9.60 -14.27 -10.98
N ILE A 329 -9.95 -14.67 -9.76
CA ILE A 329 -11.09 -14.06 -9.03
C ILE A 329 -10.81 -12.59 -8.75
N GLN A 330 -9.58 -12.25 -8.36
CA GLN A 330 -9.20 -10.86 -8.11
C GLN A 330 -9.19 -10.03 -9.39
N GLU A 331 -8.71 -10.59 -10.51
CA GLU A 331 -8.76 -9.97 -11.83
C GLU A 331 -10.22 -9.69 -12.26
N ALA A 332 -11.12 -10.67 -12.09
CA ALA A 332 -12.55 -10.51 -12.40
C ALA A 332 -13.21 -9.43 -11.53
N ARG A 333 -12.87 -9.36 -10.24
CA ARG A 333 -13.36 -8.31 -9.32
C ARG A 333 -12.91 -6.92 -9.75
N ASN A 334 -11.64 -6.77 -10.13
CA ASN A 334 -11.10 -5.51 -10.61
C ASN A 334 -11.79 -5.08 -11.91
N HIS A 335 -12.02 -6.02 -12.83
CA HIS A 335 -12.74 -5.75 -14.08
C HIS A 335 -14.18 -5.26 -13.84
N ILE A 336 -14.92 -5.87 -12.90
CA ILE A 336 -16.25 -5.37 -12.51
C ILE A 336 -16.17 -3.97 -11.95
N TYR A 337 -15.22 -3.71 -11.06
CA TYR A 337 -15.05 -2.39 -10.47
C TYR A 337 -14.80 -1.32 -11.54
N ASP A 338 -13.93 -1.60 -12.50
CA ASP A 338 -13.66 -0.68 -13.61
C ASP A 338 -14.89 -0.44 -14.50
N VAL A 339 -15.68 -1.48 -14.77
CA VAL A 339 -16.93 -1.36 -15.54
C VAL A 339 -17.97 -0.54 -14.77
N GLU A 340 -18.13 -0.79 -13.47
CA GLU A 340 -19.07 -0.06 -12.61
C GLU A 340 -18.64 1.41 -12.44
N VAL A 341 -17.35 1.68 -12.26
CA VAL A 341 -16.82 3.05 -12.16
C VAL A 341 -17.01 3.79 -13.48
N LYS A 342 -16.70 3.19 -14.63
CA LYS A 342 -16.91 3.83 -15.94
C LYS A 342 -18.38 4.09 -16.24
N ALA A 343 -19.27 3.15 -15.88
CA ALA A 343 -20.71 3.34 -16.02
C ALA A 343 -21.20 4.49 -15.13
N PHE A 344 -20.69 4.58 -13.91
CA PHE A 344 -21.00 5.67 -12.98
C PHE A 344 -20.44 7.03 -13.45
N GLU A 345 -19.22 7.09 -13.97
CA GLU A 345 -18.63 8.28 -14.56
C GLU A 345 -19.45 8.78 -15.76
N ALA A 346 -19.87 7.87 -16.64
CA ALA A 346 -20.74 8.18 -17.78
C ALA A 346 -22.09 8.73 -17.33
N GLU A 347 -22.69 8.13 -16.29
CA GLU A 347 -23.95 8.61 -15.73
C GLU A 347 -23.80 10.01 -15.07
N CYS A 348 -22.72 10.24 -14.32
CA CYS A 348 -22.40 11.56 -13.76
C CYS A 348 -22.20 12.63 -14.84
N ALA A 349 -21.62 12.27 -16.00
CA ALA A 349 -21.41 13.18 -17.11
C ALA A 349 -22.71 13.53 -17.85
N GLU A 350 -23.65 12.59 -17.97
CA GLU A 350 -24.95 12.81 -18.65
C GLU A 350 -25.97 13.54 -17.75
N ASP A 351 -26.02 13.21 -16.46
CA ASP A 351 -27.08 13.66 -15.53
C ASP A 351 -26.67 14.80 -14.58
N GLY A 352 -25.40 15.19 -14.60
CA GLY A 352 -24.76 16.09 -13.63
C GLY A 352 -24.29 15.34 -12.37
N PHE A 353 -23.14 15.79 -11.83
CA PHE A 353 -22.42 15.09 -10.75
C PHE A 353 -23.30 14.74 -9.54
N ILE A 354 -24.13 15.66 -9.06
CA ILE A 354 -24.98 15.46 -7.88
C ILE A 354 -26.05 14.39 -8.15
N ARG A 355 -26.66 14.41 -9.34
CA ARG A 355 -27.70 13.44 -9.71
C ARG A 355 -27.12 12.04 -9.90
N GLY A 356 -25.97 11.95 -10.59
CA GLY A 356 -25.23 10.71 -10.74
C GLY A 356 -24.78 10.13 -9.40
N PHE A 357 -24.21 10.97 -8.52
CA PHE A 357 -23.82 10.59 -7.16
C PHE A 357 -24.98 10.00 -6.36
N MET A 358 -26.13 10.68 -6.32
CA MET A 358 -27.31 10.19 -5.58
C MET A 358 -27.91 8.90 -6.17
N LYS A 359 -27.74 8.65 -7.46
CA LYS A 359 -28.10 7.35 -8.05
C LYS A 359 -27.11 6.24 -7.68
N GLY A 360 -25.81 6.54 -7.66
CA GLY A 360 -24.78 5.61 -7.19
C GLY A 360 -25.00 5.21 -5.73
N VAL A 361 -25.26 6.19 -4.85
CA VAL A 361 -25.56 5.96 -3.43
C VAL A 361 -26.77 5.04 -3.25
N ARG A 362 -27.87 5.28 -3.99
CA ARG A 362 -29.05 4.41 -3.96
C ARG A 362 -28.76 3.00 -4.47
N THR A 363 -27.90 2.85 -5.47
CA THR A 363 -27.50 1.55 -6.02
C THR A 363 -26.67 0.75 -5.03
N VAL A 364 -25.71 1.40 -4.35
CA VAL A 364 -24.91 0.79 -3.29
C VAL A 364 -25.82 0.36 -2.12
N HIS A 365 -26.71 1.24 -1.67
CA HIS A 365 -27.66 0.94 -0.59
C HIS A 365 -28.54 -0.29 -0.90
N ARG A 366 -29.07 -0.39 -2.14
CA ARG A 366 -29.83 -1.59 -2.59
C ARG A 366 -28.98 -2.86 -2.62
N LYS A 367 -27.70 -2.78 -2.99
CA LYS A 367 -26.80 -3.94 -3.08
C LYS A 367 -26.31 -4.43 -1.72
N THR A 368 -26.03 -3.54 -0.78
CA THR A 368 -25.42 -3.90 0.52
C THR A 368 -26.43 -4.01 1.65
N GLY A 369 -27.62 -3.43 1.51
CA GLY A 369 -28.63 -3.38 2.57
C GLY A 369 -28.20 -2.58 3.80
N ALA A 370 -27.07 -1.85 3.72
CA ALA A 370 -26.56 -1.03 4.80
C ALA A 370 -27.24 0.34 4.77
N GLU A 371 -27.99 0.69 5.82
CA GLU A 371 -28.47 2.06 6.02
C GLU A 371 -27.29 3.02 6.13
N ILE A 372 -27.27 4.04 5.26
CA ILE A 372 -26.28 5.11 5.32
C ILE A 372 -26.80 6.12 6.33
N GLU A 373 -26.20 6.12 7.51
CA GLU A 373 -26.51 7.04 8.60
C GLU A 373 -26.31 8.49 8.11
N GLY A 374 -27.40 9.25 8.03
CA GLY A 374 -27.39 10.64 7.53
C GLY A 374 -28.38 10.95 6.40
N LEU A 375 -28.98 9.95 5.74
CA LEU A 375 -30.06 10.15 4.76
C LEU A 375 -31.42 9.84 5.39
N THR A 376 -32.30 10.83 5.51
CA THR A 376 -33.62 10.65 6.13
C THR A 376 -34.56 9.83 5.23
N PRO A 377 -35.38 8.91 5.79
CA PRO A 377 -36.27 8.02 5.03
C PRO A 377 -37.28 8.74 4.11
N SER A 378 -37.58 10.02 4.36
CA SER A 378 -38.48 10.83 3.53
C SER A 378 -37.95 11.10 2.12
N GLN A 379 -36.68 10.84 1.83
CA GLN A 379 -36.09 10.94 0.49
C GLN A 379 -36.07 9.60 -0.28
N ALA A 380 -36.46 8.49 0.36
CA ALA A 380 -36.30 7.14 -0.18
C ALA A 380 -37.59 6.47 -0.71
N SER A 381 -38.77 7.02 -0.44
CA SER A 381 -40.04 6.48 -0.95
C SER A 381 -40.57 7.30 -2.15
N GLY A 382 -40.85 6.61 -3.26
CA GLY A 382 -41.09 7.19 -4.58
C GLY A 382 -42.41 7.93 -4.79
N ASP A 383 -42.52 8.43 -6.04
CA ASP A 383 -43.59 9.17 -6.70
C ASP A 383 -43.65 10.68 -6.43
N ALA A 384 -42.54 11.37 -6.72
CA ALA A 384 -42.58 12.81 -6.98
C ALA A 384 -42.68 13.04 -8.49
N SER A 385 -43.82 13.57 -8.93
CA SER A 385 -44.04 14.08 -10.28
C SER A 385 -42.95 15.09 -10.66
N SER A 386 -42.51 14.99 -11.91
CA SER A 386 -41.59 15.91 -12.58
C SER A 386 -42.04 17.36 -12.42
N ASP A 387 -41.35 18.11 -11.55
CA ASP A 387 -40.83 19.46 -11.77
C ASP A 387 -40.58 20.14 -10.41
N SER A 388 -39.41 20.76 -10.26
CA SER A 388 -39.00 21.72 -9.19
C SER A 388 -38.22 21.26 -7.95
N GLY A 389 -37.97 19.97 -7.69
CA GLY A 389 -37.28 19.54 -6.45
C GLY A 389 -35.75 19.44 -6.49
N GLY A 390 -35.10 19.58 -7.66
CA GLY A 390 -33.67 19.31 -7.81
C GLY A 390 -32.74 20.46 -7.40
N GLU A 391 -33.21 21.70 -7.52
CA GLU A 391 -32.36 22.89 -7.34
C GLU A 391 -32.08 23.21 -5.85
N GLU A 392 -32.97 22.82 -4.94
CA GLU A 392 -32.83 23.10 -3.50
C GLU A 392 -31.69 22.29 -2.85
N LEU A 393 -31.55 21.02 -3.25
CA LEU A 393 -30.53 20.10 -2.71
C LEU A 393 -29.14 20.40 -3.29
N GLU A 394 -29.09 20.86 -4.55
CA GLU A 394 -27.87 21.38 -5.17
C GLU A 394 -27.40 22.68 -4.50
N SER A 395 -28.34 23.55 -4.13
CA SER A 395 -28.06 24.79 -3.40
C SER A 395 -27.55 24.55 -1.97
N GLU A 396 -28.09 23.55 -1.25
CA GLU A 396 -27.59 23.19 0.09
C GLU A 396 -26.18 22.60 0.06
N LEU A 397 -25.87 21.74 -0.92
CA LEU A 397 -24.54 21.17 -1.09
C LEU A 397 -23.51 22.24 -1.49
N GLN A 398 -23.84 23.13 -2.42
CA GLN A 398 -22.95 24.26 -2.79
C GLN A 398 -22.70 25.18 -1.59
N ARG A 399 -23.69 25.40 -0.73
CA ARG A 399 -23.54 26.19 0.50
C ARG A 399 -22.65 25.52 1.55
N ALA A 400 -22.70 24.20 1.66
CA ALA A 400 -21.84 23.44 2.56
C ALA A 400 -20.36 23.50 2.15
N PHE A 401 -20.08 23.47 0.84
CA PHE A 401 -18.71 23.58 0.33
C PHE A 401 -18.14 25.00 0.36
N ALA A 402 -18.99 26.04 0.25
CA ALA A 402 -18.55 27.44 0.34
C ALA A 402 -18.17 27.89 1.76
N LEU A 403 -18.47 27.10 2.80
CA LEU A 403 -18.17 27.43 4.19
C LEU A 403 -16.78 26.96 4.67
N GLU A 404 -16.02 26.23 3.85
CA GLU A 404 -14.69 25.70 4.24
C GLU A 404 -13.49 26.53 3.74
N GLU A 405 -13.69 27.64 3.02
CA GLU A 405 -12.59 28.43 2.43
C GLU A 405 -12.08 29.62 3.27
N ASP A 406 -12.64 29.91 4.45
CA ASP A 406 -12.37 31.15 5.20
C ASP A 406 -11.48 31.02 6.46
N GLU A 407 -10.80 29.90 6.70
CA GLU A 407 -9.89 29.76 7.85
C GLU A 407 -8.47 29.36 7.41
N ASP A 408 -7.61 30.35 7.10
CA ASP A 408 -6.14 30.27 7.33
C ASP A 408 -5.40 31.58 6.92
N ASP A 409 -5.75 32.71 7.55
CA ASP A 409 -4.85 33.88 7.65
C ASP A 409 -4.29 33.96 9.08
N VAL A 410 -3.24 33.17 9.35
CA VAL A 410 -2.40 33.33 10.54
C VAL A 410 -1.13 34.08 10.13
N GLU A 411 -1.12 35.38 10.38
CA GLU A 411 0.08 36.21 10.38
C GLU A 411 1.08 35.65 11.42
N ILE A 412 2.25 35.23 10.95
CA ILE A 412 3.40 34.95 11.81
C ILE A 412 4.21 36.25 11.92
N LEU A 413 4.22 36.83 13.13
CA LEU A 413 5.17 37.84 13.58
C LEU A 413 6.40 37.19 14.23
#